data_AF-A0A6B1B3K2-F1
#
_entry.id   AF-A0A6B1B3K2-F1
#
_cell.length_a   1.000
_cell.length_b   1.000
_cell.length_c   1.000
_cell.angle_alpha   90.00
_cell.angle_beta   90.00
_cell.angle_gamma   90.00
#
_symmetry.space_group_name_H-M   'P 1'
#
loop_
_entity.id
_entity.type
_entity.pdbx_description
1 polymer ?
#
loop_
_entity_poly.entity_id
_entity_poly.type
_entity_poly.pdbx_seq_one_letter_code
_entity_poly.pdbx_strand_id
1 'polypeptide(L)' 'MDIPRELAGCRFVGDKRNQIVYDMELATDDPAVTEQLAAAVADIVAAQSYATFGPDELPEARNRGYRLSRLCR' A
#
# COMPACT_ATOMS: atom_id res chain seq x y z
N MET A 1 4.97 -11.63 0.54
CA MET A 1 4.47 -10.96 1.76
C MET A 1 3.11 -11.56 2.09
N ASP A 2 2.81 -11.78 3.38
CA ASP A 2 1.45 -12.10 3.83
C ASP A 2 0.62 -10.80 3.89
N ILE A 3 -0.52 -10.77 3.19
CA ILE A 3 -1.38 -9.58 3.13
C ILE A 3 -2.33 -9.63 4.35
N PRO A 4 -2.44 -8.54 5.14
CA PRO A 4 -3.39 -8.49 6.24
C PRO A 4 -4.81 -8.81 5.78
N ARG A 5 -5.53 -9.63 6.56
CA ARG A 5 -6.87 -10.15 6.18
C ARG A 5 -7.88 -9.05 5.83
N GLU A 6 -7.77 -7.88 6.46
CA GLU A 6 -8.64 -6.73 6.20
C GLU A 6 -8.38 -6.03 4.86
N LEU A 7 -7.21 -6.25 4.28
CA LEU A 7 -6.77 -5.71 2.99
C LEU A 7 -6.85 -6.75 1.86
N ALA A 8 -7.42 -7.93 2.14
CA ALA A 8 -7.54 -9.00 1.16
C ALA A 8 -8.36 -8.52 -0.05
N GLY A 9 -7.79 -8.66 -1.25
CA GLY A 9 -8.41 -8.25 -2.50
C GLY A 9 -8.26 -6.76 -2.83
N CYS A 10 -7.64 -5.96 -1.97
CA CYS A 10 -7.17 -4.64 -2.34
C CYS A 10 -5.78 -4.78 -2.98
N ARG A 11 -5.47 -4.01 -4.01
CA ARG A 11 -4.12 -3.88 -4.58
C ARG A 11 -3.43 -2.66 -4.01
N PHE A 12 -4.12 -1.52 -4.03
CA PHE A 12 -3.56 -0.26 -3.58
C PHE A 12 -4.07 0.10 -2.19
N VAL A 13 -3.14 0.34 -1.27
CA VAL A 13 -3.46 0.75 0.10
C VAL A 13 -2.70 2.01 0.45
N GLY A 14 -3.44 3.03 0.87
CA GLY A 14 -2.91 4.36 1.18
C GLY A 14 -2.73 4.58 2.67
N ASP A 15 -1.58 5.08 3.10
CA ASP A 15 -1.37 5.66 4.43
C ASP A 15 -2.02 7.05 4.51
N LYS A 16 -3.07 7.18 5.33
CA LYS A 16 -3.80 8.44 5.52
C LYS A 16 -2.95 9.53 6.16
N ARG A 17 -1.90 9.16 6.91
CA ARG A 17 -1.06 10.10 7.67
C ARG A 17 -0.18 10.94 6.75
N ASN A 18 0.29 10.35 5.65
CA ASN A 18 1.32 10.92 4.78
C ASN A 18 0.91 11.00 3.30
N GLN A 19 -0.29 10.53 2.97
CA GLN A 19 -0.79 10.40 1.59
C GLN A 19 0.18 9.62 0.69
N ILE A 20 0.67 8.48 1.19
CA ILE A 20 1.50 7.54 0.44
C ILE A 20 0.68 6.31 0.09
N VAL A 21 0.74 5.85 -1.15
CA VAL A 21 0.08 4.61 -1.60
C VAL A 21 1.10 3.51 -1.87
N TYR A 22 0.79 2.32 -1.40
CA TYR A 22 1.56 1.10 -1.55
C TYR A 22 0.84 0.16 -2.53
N ASP A 23 1.58 -0.43 -3.48
CA ASP A 23 1.10 -1.49 -4.37
C ASP A 23 1.43 -2.84 -3.74
N MET A 24 0.41 -3.54 -3.23
CA MET A 24 0.56 -4.83 -2.56
C MET A 24 0.79 -5.99 -3.54
N GLU A 25 0.52 -5.77 -4.84
CA GLU A 25 0.79 -6.74 -5.90
C GLU A 25 2.12 -6.45 -6.62
N LEU A 26 2.91 -5.50 -6.13
CA LEU A 26 4.24 -5.25 -6.68
C LEU A 26 5.12 -6.49 -6.48
N ALA A 27 5.45 -7.14 -7.60
CA ALA A 27 6.52 -8.12 -7.65
C ALA A 27 7.86 -7.41 -7.81
N THR A 28 8.76 -7.61 -6.85
CA THR A 28 10.16 -7.16 -6.92
C THR A 28 11.09 -8.34 -6.61
N ASP A 29 12.24 -8.40 -7.28
CA ASP A 29 13.29 -9.40 -7.02
C ASP A 29 14.06 -9.08 -5.73
N ASP A 30 13.90 -7.86 -5.19
CA ASP A 30 14.59 -7.40 -3.99
C ASP A 30 13.81 -7.79 -2.71
N PRO A 31 14.33 -8.74 -1.90
CA PRO A 31 13.64 -9.20 -0.69
C PRO A 31 13.54 -8.11 0.37
N ALA A 32 14.51 -7.19 0.44
CA ALA A 32 14.50 -6.11 1.43
C ALA A 32 13.39 -5.10 1.13
N VAL A 33 13.10 -4.83 -0.16
CA VAL A 33 11.94 -4.01 -0.55
C VAL A 33 10.63 -4.69 -0.16
N THR A 34 10.52 -6.00 -0.38
CA THR A 34 9.34 -6.78 -0.01
C THR A 34 9.07 -6.76 1.50
N GLU A 35 10.11 -6.92 2.33
CA GLU A 35 9.98 -6.84 3.79
C GLU A 35 9.61 -5.44 4.27
N GLN A 36 10.21 -4.39 3.70
CA GLN A 36 9.87 -3.00 4.05
C GLN A 36 8.44 -2.64 3.67
N LEU A 37 7.95 -3.11 2.52
CA LEU A 37 6.57 -2.96 2.09
C LEU A 37 5.63 -3.64 3.10
N ALA A 38 5.94 -4.87 3.50
CA ALA A 38 5.16 -5.61 4.50
C ALA A 38 5.11 -4.89 5.85
N ALA A 39 6.25 -4.39 6.32
CA ALA A 39 6.31 -3.63 7.56
C ALA A 39 5.51 -2.32 7.50
N ALA A 40 5.57 -1.58 6.39
CA ALA A 40 4.83 -0.34 6.21
C ALA A 40 3.30 -0.58 6.18
N VAL A 41 2.86 -1.66 5.51
CA VAL A 41 1.45 -2.05 5.46
C VAL A 41 0.96 -2.53 6.83
N ALA A 42 1.76 -3.32 7.55
CA ALA A 42 1.42 -3.76 8.91
C ALA A 42 1.28 -2.58 9.88
N ASP A 43 2.15 -1.57 9.78
CA ASP A 43 2.10 -0.36 10.61
C ASP A 43 0.80 0.44 10.40
N ILE A 44 0.40 0.69 9.15
CA ILE A 44 -0.82 1.46 8.86
C ILE A 44 -2.09 0.69 9.25
N VAL A 45 -2.06 -0.64 9.17
CA VAL A 45 -3.14 -1.53 9.63
C VAL A 45 -3.25 -1.49 11.16
N ALA A 46 -2.13 -1.64 11.87
CA ALA A 46 -2.09 -1.52 13.33
C ALA A 46 -2.56 -0.14 13.81
N ALA A 47 -2.24 0.92 13.07
CA ALA A 47 -2.71 2.28 13.34
C ALA A 47 -4.17 2.54 12.90
N GLN A 48 -4.81 1.57 12.22
CA GLN A 48 -6.13 1.72 11.56
C GLN A 48 -6.22 2.97 10.67
N SER A 49 -5.08 3.39 10.13
CA SER A 49 -4.91 4.65 9.43
C SER A 49 -4.58 4.44 7.95
N TYR A 50 -5.40 3.62 7.31
CA TYR A 50 -5.33 3.37 5.87
C TYR A 50 -6.60 3.78 5.10
N ALA A 51 -6.45 3.86 3.78
CA ALA A 51 -7.52 4.01 2.80
C ALA A 51 -7.35 2.95 1.71
N THR A 52 -8.46 2.40 1.23
CA THR A 52 -8.52 1.52 0.06
C THR A 52 -9.14 2.27 -1.12
N PHE A 53 -8.86 1.80 -2.33
CA PHE A 53 -9.29 2.41 -3.58
C PHE A 53 -10.17 1.39 -4.32
N GLY A 54 -11.33 1.83 -4.81
CA GLY A 54 -12.47 0.99 -5.21
C GLY A 54 -12.54 0.65 -6.71
N PRO A 55 -11.77 1.33 -7.57
CA PRO A 55 -10.97 0.63 -8.55
C PRO A 55 -9.56 0.37 -8.00
N ASP A 56 -9.07 -0.86 -8.12
CA ASP A 56 -7.67 -1.25 -7.84
C ASP A 56 -6.69 -0.63 -8.86
N GLU A 57 -6.78 0.69 -9.01
CA GLU A 57 -6.13 1.52 -10.00
C GLU A 57 -5.41 2.68 -9.31
N LEU A 58 -4.11 2.80 -9.54
CA LEU A 58 -3.28 3.91 -9.07
C LEU A 58 -3.87 5.31 -9.40
N PRO A 59 -4.49 5.56 -10.58
CA PRO A 59 -5.18 6.81 -10.87
C PRO A 59 -6.14 7.29 -9.79
N GLU A 60 -6.92 6.40 -9.16
CA GLU A 60 -7.87 6.80 -8.12
C GLU A 60 -7.16 7.35 -6.89
N ALA A 61 -6.10 6.66 -6.44
CA ALA A 61 -5.27 7.11 -5.33
C ALA A 61 -4.66 8.49 -5.61
N ARG A 62 -4.17 8.70 -6.83
CA ARG A 62 -3.59 9.98 -7.26
C ARG A 62 -4.62 11.10 -7.29
N ASN A 63 -5.85 10.82 -7.75
CA ASN A 63 -6.95 11.78 -7.71
C ASN A 63 -7.33 12.19 -6.28
N ARG A 64 -7.09 11.33 -5.29
CA ARG A 64 -7.23 11.63 -3.85
C ARG A 64 -5.98 12.25 -3.20
N GLY A 65 -4.97 12.62 -3.99
CA GLY A 65 -3.74 13.27 -3.53
C GLY A 65 -2.64 12.33 -3.03
N TYR A 66 -2.80 11.01 -3.18
CA TYR A 66 -1.79 10.05 -2.78
C TYR A 66 -0.64 9.97 -3.78
N ARG A 67 0.57 9.72 -3.27
CA ARG A 67 1.79 9.53 -4.05
C ARG A 67 2.28 8.09 -3.91
N LEU A 68 2.65 7.47 -5.02
CA LEU A 68 3.20 6.11 -5.00
C LEU A 68 4.48 6.08 -4.16
N SER A 69 4.54 5.12 -3.23
CA SER A 69 5.70 4.87 -2.38
C SER A 69 6.96 4.67 -3.23
N ARG A 70 8.10 5.11 -2.69
CA ARG A 70 9.41 4.81 -3.32
C ARG A 70 9.74 3.32 -3.31
N LEU A 71 9.12 2.56 -2.40
CA LEU A 71 9.22 1.09 -2.37
C LEU A 71 8.49 0.44 -3.54
N CYS A 72 7.60 1.17 -4.21
CA CYS A 72 6.78 0.67 -5.33
C CYS A 72 7.17 1.30 -6.66
N ARG A 73 8.46 1.64 -6.84
CA ARG A 73 9.01 2.23 -8.05
C ARG A 73 9.81 1.24 -8.87
#